data_AF-K6ZGI8-F1
#
_entry.id   AF-K6ZGI8-F1
#
_cell.length_a   1.000
_cell.length_b   1.000
_cell.length_c   1.000
_cell.angle_alpha   90.00
_cell.angle_beta   90.00
_cell.angle_gamma   90.00
#
_symmetry.space_group_name_H-M   'P 1'
#
loop_
_entity.id
_entity.type
_entity.pdbx_description
1 polymer ?
#
loop_
_entity_poly.entity_id
_entity_poly.type
_entity_poly.pdbx_seq_one_letter_code
_entity_poly.pdbx_strand_id
1 'polypeptide(L)'
;MAIIVEDSIREPKGNPLGEINAQFHRFYQVEKAKAVTSINDGEVMLICRIDSRLIVKAGSEVKEYVINDERYQNLKAMSHATLAVYYQLRHSVDETTRCQVKKWVSQIRQQAPLGLGKEVADVTTKLLERISHSNVLPHSAMSMYQQELESIYAKLMTEAVNDELDNLVSNLERICDETDYPSSNIFMIVFGGHQPRYKALALQIFKKWFAGKEQHISNREHHVRYCEAGETLEDAEDLVATAMVDRELAKSTMGYSEALNKDVLSAVAEKAIEEYWFNNHLR
;
A
#
# COMPACT_ATOMS: atom_id res chain seq x y z
N MET A 1 8.51 -11.51 -38.77
CA MET A 1 8.89 -10.07 -38.81
C MET A 1 8.86 -9.56 -37.38
N ALA A 2 10.02 -9.14 -36.85
CA ALA A 2 10.06 -8.48 -35.55
C ALA A 2 9.60 -7.03 -35.75
N ILE A 3 8.54 -6.64 -35.05
CA ILE A 3 8.12 -5.24 -34.99
C ILE A 3 9.16 -4.55 -34.11
N ILE A 4 10.02 -3.74 -34.72
CA ILE A 4 10.89 -2.82 -33.98
C ILE A 4 9.99 -1.64 -33.61
N VAL A 5 9.57 -1.60 -32.34
CA VAL A 5 8.89 -0.42 -31.79
C VAL A 5 9.98 0.63 -31.58
N GLU A 6 9.93 1.70 -32.36
CA GLU A 6 10.81 2.84 -32.13
C GLU A 6 10.53 3.44 -30.75
N ASP A 7 11.60 3.85 -30.07
CA ASP A 7 11.56 4.45 -28.75
C ASP A 7 10.76 5.78 -28.79
N SER A 8 9.53 5.72 -28.31
CA SER A 8 8.58 6.84 -28.29
C SER A 8 8.95 7.94 -27.28
N ILE A 9 10.03 7.76 -26.52
CA ILE A 9 10.56 8.76 -25.58
C ILE A 9 11.28 9.89 -26.34
N ARG A 10 11.59 9.72 -27.63
CA ARG A 10 12.30 10.74 -28.41
C ARG A 10 11.40 11.93 -28.74
N GLU A 11 11.61 13.03 -28.01
CA GLU A 11 11.06 14.35 -28.31
C GLU A 11 11.31 14.74 -29.79
N PRO A 12 10.40 15.48 -30.43
CA PRO A 12 10.56 15.89 -31.82
C PRO A 12 11.84 16.73 -31.99
N LYS A 13 12.87 16.12 -32.61
CA LYS A 13 14.15 16.78 -32.89
C LYS A 13 14.04 17.61 -34.16
N GLY A 14 14.56 18.84 -34.14
CA GLY A 14 14.75 19.68 -35.32
C GLY A 14 13.69 20.75 -35.58
N ASN A 15 12.87 21.11 -34.59
CA ASN A 15 12.00 22.29 -34.67
C ASN A 15 12.17 23.19 -33.41
N PRO A 16 11.81 24.48 -33.48
CA PRO A 16 11.97 25.41 -32.36
C PRO A 16 11.22 24.99 -31.08
N LEU A 17 10.13 24.23 -31.20
CA LEU A 17 9.38 23.72 -30.04
C LEU A 17 10.12 22.59 -29.32
N GLY A 18 10.87 21.76 -30.05
CA GLY A 18 11.75 20.74 -29.48
C GLY A 18 12.89 21.36 -28.67
N GLU A 19 13.45 22.50 -29.12
CA GLU A 19 14.46 23.23 -28.35
C GLU A 19 13.88 23.83 -27.06
N ILE A 20 12.68 24.40 -27.13
CA ILE A 20 11.97 24.93 -25.95
C ILE A 20 11.63 23.79 -24.98
N ASN A 21 11.16 22.65 -25.47
CA ASN A 21 10.84 21.50 -24.63
C ASN A 21 12.07 20.93 -23.92
N ALA A 22 13.20 20.80 -24.63
CA ALA A 22 14.46 20.40 -24.05
C ALA A 22 14.95 21.39 -22.98
N GLN A 23 14.78 22.71 -23.20
CA GLN A 23 15.08 23.71 -22.19
C GLN A 23 14.15 23.62 -20.97
N PHE A 24 12.85 23.40 -21.19
CA PHE A 24 11.89 23.17 -20.11
C PHE A 24 12.32 21.99 -19.24
N HIS A 25 12.60 20.82 -19.82
CA HIS A 25 13.03 19.65 -19.06
C HIS A 25 14.34 19.90 -18.31
N ARG A 26 15.29 20.64 -18.91
CA ARG A 26 16.53 21.03 -18.23
C ARG A 26 16.25 21.89 -16.99
N PHE A 27 15.41 22.92 -17.10
CA PHE A 27 15.07 23.77 -15.94
C PHE A 27 14.24 23.02 -14.91
N TYR A 28 13.31 22.17 -15.35
CA TYR A 28 12.52 21.29 -14.48
C TYR A 28 13.43 20.40 -13.61
N GLN A 29 14.47 19.79 -14.19
CA GLN A 29 15.43 18.99 -13.44
C GLN A 29 16.24 19.83 -12.42
N VAL A 30 16.53 21.10 -12.74
CA VAL A 30 17.19 22.01 -11.78
C VAL A 30 16.29 22.30 -10.58
N GLU A 31 15.01 22.59 -10.79
CA GLU A 31 14.06 22.81 -9.69
C GLU A 31 13.82 21.54 -8.89
N LYS A 32 13.75 20.37 -9.54
CA LYS A 32 13.65 19.08 -8.85
C LYS A 32 14.86 18.82 -7.96
N ALA A 33 16.07 19.11 -8.43
CA ALA A 33 17.29 18.97 -7.63
C ALA A 33 17.29 19.89 -6.40
N LYS A 34 16.74 21.10 -6.49
CA LYS A 34 16.56 21.98 -5.32
C LYS A 34 15.57 21.40 -4.33
N ALA A 35 14.45 20.85 -4.79
CA ALA A 35 13.48 20.20 -3.91
C ALA A 35 14.09 18.97 -3.18
N VAL A 36 14.90 18.17 -3.88
CA VAL A 36 15.68 17.07 -3.25
C VAL A 36 16.66 17.62 -2.20
N THR A 37 17.29 18.76 -2.47
CA THR A 37 18.19 19.41 -1.50
C THR A 37 17.44 19.83 -0.24
N SER A 38 16.28 20.49 -0.38
CA SER A 38 15.42 20.87 0.76
C SER A 38 15.00 19.67 1.62
N ILE A 39 14.72 18.52 1.01
CA ILE A 39 14.43 17.28 1.75
C ILE A 39 15.66 16.81 2.53
N ASN A 40 16.83 16.80 1.89
CA ASN A 40 18.09 16.36 2.50
C ASN A 40 18.65 17.30 3.56
N ASP A 41 18.32 18.59 3.48
CA ASP A 41 18.65 19.59 4.49
C ASP A 41 17.65 19.57 5.68
N GLY A 42 16.56 18.82 5.57
CA GLY A 42 15.57 18.65 6.62
C GLY A 42 14.52 19.75 6.66
N GLU A 43 14.33 20.52 5.59
CA GLU A 43 13.19 21.45 5.50
C GLU A 43 11.86 20.70 5.33
N VAL A 44 11.93 19.48 4.79
CA VAL A 44 10.80 18.59 4.53
C VAL A 44 11.03 17.24 5.23
N MET A 45 10.01 16.76 5.94
CA MET A 45 10.01 15.45 6.58
C MET A 45 9.27 14.43 5.72
N LEU A 46 9.89 13.26 5.54
CA LEU A 46 9.28 12.11 4.86
C LEU A 46 8.90 11.04 5.88
N ILE A 47 7.67 10.53 5.78
CA ILE A 47 7.19 9.37 6.54
C ILE A 47 6.80 8.28 5.55
N CYS A 48 7.64 7.27 5.40
CA CYS A 48 7.46 6.21 4.42
C CYS A 48 7.03 4.91 5.10
N ARG A 49 5.90 4.32 4.70
CA ARG A 49 5.62 2.92 5.02
C ARG A 49 6.38 2.03 4.06
N ILE A 50 7.35 1.29 4.61
CA ILE A 50 8.12 0.25 3.91
C ILE A 50 7.92 -1.06 4.69
N ASP A 51 7.28 -2.04 4.06
CA ASP A 51 6.94 -3.34 4.68
C ASP A 51 6.19 -3.20 6.02
N SER A 52 6.82 -3.66 7.10
CA SER A 52 6.34 -3.69 8.48
C SER A 52 6.73 -2.45 9.29
N ARG A 53 7.31 -1.43 8.66
CA ARG A 53 7.94 -0.28 9.33
C ARG A 53 7.46 1.06 8.76
N LEU A 54 7.48 2.09 9.60
CA LEU A 54 7.61 3.48 9.16
C LEU A 54 9.08 3.85 9.19
N ILE A 55 9.57 4.36 8.07
CA ILE A 55 10.88 4.99 7.97
C ILE A 55 10.64 6.49 7.90
N VAL A 56 11.19 7.22 8.86
CA VAL A 56 11.07 8.67 8.96
C VAL A 56 12.41 9.28 8.63
N LYS A 57 12.42 10.19 7.66
CA LYS A 57 13.60 10.97 7.28
C LYS A 57 13.36 12.45 7.54
N ALA A 58 14.27 13.07 8.29
CA ALA A 58 14.33 14.50 8.55
C ALA A 58 15.77 14.96 8.33
N GLY A 59 16.05 15.42 7.11
CA GLY A 59 17.40 15.75 6.67
C GLY A 59 18.33 14.53 6.67
N SER A 60 19.43 14.61 7.43
CA SER A 60 20.38 13.50 7.60
C SER A 60 19.90 12.42 8.59
N GLU A 61 18.90 12.72 9.42
CA GLU A 61 18.39 11.77 10.40
C GLU A 61 17.39 10.82 9.75
N VAL A 62 17.60 9.52 9.98
CA VAL A 62 16.66 8.46 9.58
C VAL A 62 16.33 7.62 10.81
N LYS A 63 15.04 7.49 11.10
CA LYS A 63 14.51 6.70 12.22
C LYS A 63 13.55 5.64 11.71
N GLU A 64 13.54 4.49 12.37
CA GLU A 64 12.65 3.38 12.05
C GLU A 64 11.67 3.11 13.19
N TYR A 65 10.41 2.87 12.84
CA TYR A 65 9.33 2.58 13.77
C TYR A 65 8.62 1.31 13.30
N VAL A 66 8.59 0.27 14.13
CA VAL A 66 7.90 -0.99 13.80
C VAL A 66 6.39 -0.80 13.93
N ILE A 67 5.64 -1.20 12.90
CA ILE A 67 4.16 -1.16 12.85
C ILE A 67 3.58 -2.56 13.01
N ASN A 68 4.16 -3.54 12.31
CA ASN A 68 3.67 -4.91 12.29
C ASN A 68 4.61 -5.79 13.13
N ASP A 69 4.33 -5.83 14.43
CA ASP A 69 5.10 -6.57 15.42
C ASP A 69 4.74 -8.08 15.45
N GLU A 70 5.23 -8.79 16.46
CA GLU A 70 4.98 -10.23 16.65
C GLU A 70 3.48 -10.57 16.69
N ARG A 71 2.65 -9.71 17.31
CA ARG A 71 1.22 -9.93 17.43
C ARG A 71 0.55 -9.90 16.06
N TYR A 72 0.86 -8.91 15.24
CA TYR A 72 0.38 -8.86 13.85
C TYR A 72 0.80 -10.10 13.05
N GLN A 73 2.08 -10.50 13.17
CA GLN A 73 2.58 -11.67 12.44
C GLN A 73 1.87 -12.96 12.88
N ASN A 74 1.57 -13.11 14.17
CA ASN A 74 0.83 -14.26 14.68
C ASN A 74 -0.61 -14.29 14.14
N LEU A 75 -1.31 -13.14 14.10
CA LEU A 75 -2.64 -13.03 13.51
C LEU A 75 -2.67 -13.41 12.02
N LYS A 76 -1.67 -12.94 11.26
CA LYS A 76 -1.47 -13.28 9.84
C LYS A 76 -1.15 -14.77 9.66
N ALA A 77 -0.26 -15.31 10.49
CA ALA A 77 0.14 -16.71 10.45
C ALA A 77 -1.04 -17.64 10.77
N MET A 78 -1.90 -17.30 11.73
CA MET A 78 -3.12 -18.06 12.02
C MET A 78 -4.07 -18.12 10.83
N SER A 79 -4.25 -16.99 10.13
CA SER A 79 -5.04 -16.96 8.90
C SER A 79 -4.44 -17.88 7.83
N HIS A 80 -3.12 -17.83 7.61
CA HIS A 80 -2.45 -18.73 6.66
C HIS A 80 -2.47 -20.20 7.08
N ALA A 81 -2.43 -20.49 8.39
CA ALA A 81 -2.42 -21.86 8.89
C ALA A 81 -3.70 -22.62 8.49
N THR A 82 -4.85 -21.95 8.50
CA THR A 82 -6.12 -22.56 8.04
C THR A 82 -6.12 -22.89 6.53
N LEU A 83 -5.47 -22.04 5.72
CA LEU A 83 -5.25 -22.32 4.29
C LEU A 83 -4.26 -23.48 4.10
N ALA A 84 -3.20 -23.53 4.90
CA ALA A 84 -2.25 -24.63 4.88
C ALA A 84 -2.93 -25.96 5.22
N VAL A 85 -3.81 -25.98 6.23
CA VAL A 85 -4.65 -27.14 6.57
C VAL A 85 -5.53 -27.54 5.38
N TYR A 86 -6.19 -26.58 4.74
CA TYR A 86 -7.03 -26.84 3.56
C TYR A 86 -6.23 -27.51 2.43
N TYR A 87 -5.09 -26.95 2.04
CA TYR A 87 -4.27 -27.49 0.95
C TYR A 87 -3.66 -28.85 1.31
N GLN A 88 -3.20 -29.01 2.55
CA GLN A 88 -2.65 -30.26 3.04
C GLN A 88 -3.67 -31.39 2.96
N LEU A 89 -4.90 -31.17 3.47
CA LEU A 89 -5.96 -32.19 3.48
C LEU A 89 -6.58 -32.43 2.10
N ARG A 90 -6.48 -31.45 1.18
CA ARG A 90 -6.88 -31.62 -0.22
C ARG A 90 -5.88 -32.50 -0.98
N HIS A 91 -4.61 -32.50 -0.58
CA HIS A 91 -3.56 -33.31 -1.21
C HIS A 91 -3.57 -34.75 -0.71
N SER A 92 -3.64 -34.99 0.60
CA SER A 92 -3.72 -36.33 1.20
C SER A 92 -4.48 -36.31 2.53
N VAL A 93 -5.11 -37.42 2.89
CA VAL A 93 -5.75 -37.64 4.20
C VAL A 93 -5.21 -38.89 4.92
N ASP A 94 -4.01 -39.35 4.53
CA ASP A 94 -3.32 -40.42 5.23
C ASP A 94 -3.02 -40.08 6.71
N GLU A 95 -2.61 -41.08 7.48
CA GLU A 95 -2.33 -40.91 8.92
C GLU A 95 -1.18 -39.93 9.16
N THR A 96 -0.16 -39.91 8.29
CA THR A 96 0.97 -38.98 8.36
C THR A 96 0.49 -37.54 8.26
N THR A 97 -0.37 -37.26 7.29
CA THR A 97 -0.97 -35.94 7.06
C THR A 97 -1.86 -35.53 8.22
N ARG A 98 -2.69 -36.44 8.72
CA ARG A 98 -3.54 -36.18 9.90
C ARG A 98 -2.70 -35.90 11.15
N CYS A 99 -1.61 -36.64 11.36
CA CYS A 99 -0.67 -36.40 12.46
C CYS A 99 -0.01 -35.02 12.34
N GLN A 100 0.38 -34.63 11.13
CA GLN A 100 0.97 -33.31 10.89
C GLN A 100 -0.02 -32.17 11.18
N VAL A 101 -1.26 -32.29 10.71
CA VAL A 101 -2.31 -31.30 11.01
C VAL A 101 -2.61 -31.26 12.51
N LYS A 102 -2.63 -32.40 13.22
CA LYS A 102 -2.76 -32.43 14.69
C LYS A 102 -1.63 -31.64 15.39
N LYS A 103 -0.39 -31.76 14.92
CA LYS A 103 0.74 -30.97 15.45
C LYS A 103 0.51 -29.47 15.23
N TRP A 104 0.06 -29.07 14.04
CA TRP A 104 -0.29 -27.67 13.77
C TRP A 104 -1.41 -27.17 14.69
N VAL A 105 -2.45 -27.97 14.93
CA VAL A 105 -3.53 -27.64 15.88
C VAL A 105 -2.98 -27.36 17.28
N SER A 106 -2.05 -28.20 17.77
CA SER A 106 -1.41 -27.98 19.07
C SER A 106 -0.59 -26.70 19.10
N GLN A 107 0.13 -26.39 18.01
CA GLN A 107 0.92 -25.16 17.89
C GLN A 107 0.02 -23.92 17.86
N ILE A 108 -1.00 -23.90 17.00
CA ILE A 108 -1.97 -22.80 16.86
C ILE A 108 -2.67 -22.50 18.18
N ARG A 109 -3.06 -23.55 18.92
CA ARG A 109 -3.74 -23.41 20.22
C ARG A 109 -2.91 -22.65 21.26
N GLN A 110 -1.58 -22.66 21.12
CA GLN A 110 -0.65 -22.01 22.03
C GLN A 110 -0.25 -20.59 21.58
N GLN A 111 -0.63 -20.18 20.37
CA GLN A 111 -0.26 -18.86 19.84
C GLN A 111 -1.19 -17.75 20.32
N ALA A 112 -0.61 -16.56 20.51
CA ALA A 112 -1.36 -15.35 20.82
C ALA A 112 -1.98 -14.72 19.55
N PRO A 113 -3.20 -14.13 19.61
CA PRO A 113 -4.10 -14.12 20.76
C PRO A 113 -4.72 -15.49 21.07
N LEU A 114 -4.58 -15.95 22.32
CA LEU A 114 -4.94 -17.31 22.76
C LEU A 114 -6.41 -17.66 22.51
N GLY A 115 -7.31 -16.68 22.56
CA GLY A 115 -8.73 -16.88 22.27
C GLY A 115 -8.96 -17.34 20.83
N LEU A 116 -8.40 -16.61 19.86
CA LEU A 116 -8.54 -16.93 18.44
C LEU A 116 -7.75 -18.19 18.06
N GLY A 117 -6.56 -18.38 18.64
CA GLY A 117 -5.81 -19.62 18.45
C GLY A 117 -6.59 -20.86 18.89
N LYS A 118 -7.33 -20.77 20.01
CA LYS A 118 -8.23 -21.85 20.46
C LYS A 118 -9.40 -22.07 19.49
N GLU A 119 -10.08 -21.01 19.06
CA GLU A 119 -11.20 -21.14 18.10
C GLU A 119 -10.76 -21.83 16.80
N VAL A 120 -9.63 -21.42 16.21
CA VAL A 120 -9.06 -22.05 15.00
C VAL A 120 -8.70 -23.52 15.26
N ALA A 121 -8.06 -23.80 16.39
CA ALA A 121 -7.67 -25.16 16.77
C ALA A 121 -8.88 -26.07 16.98
N ASP A 122 -9.94 -25.59 17.62
CA ASP A 122 -11.16 -26.35 17.89
C ASP A 122 -11.90 -26.69 16.60
N VAL A 123 -12.08 -25.71 15.69
CA VAL A 123 -12.71 -25.94 14.37
C VAL A 123 -11.90 -26.92 13.52
N THR A 124 -10.56 -26.82 13.56
CA THR A 124 -9.68 -27.74 12.85
C THR A 124 -9.71 -29.15 13.47
N THR A 125 -9.85 -29.26 14.79
CA THR A 125 -10.00 -30.55 15.48
C THR A 125 -11.30 -31.24 15.06
N LYS A 126 -12.43 -30.51 15.00
CA LYS A 126 -13.71 -31.04 14.52
C LYS A 126 -13.61 -31.56 13.07
N LEU A 127 -12.86 -30.87 12.21
CA LEU A 127 -12.62 -31.35 10.85
C LEU A 127 -11.88 -32.69 10.85
N LEU A 128 -10.81 -32.82 11.65
CA LEU A 128 -10.06 -34.07 11.78
C LEU A 128 -10.91 -35.22 12.31
N GLU A 129 -11.81 -34.95 13.26
CA GLU A 129 -12.76 -35.93 13.79
C GLU A 129 -13.74 -36.40 12.70
N ARG A 130 -14.27 -35.48 11.89
CA ARG A 130 -15.20 -35.79 10.78
C ARG A 130 -14.57 -36.66 9.69
N ILE A 131 -13.25 -36.57 9.49
CA ILE A 131 -12.53 -37.36 8.47
C ILE A 131 -11.79 -38.57 9.06
N SER A 132 -11.87 -38.81 10.36
CA SER A 132 -11.09 -39.82 11.08
C SER A 132 -11.23 -41.26 10.54
N HIS A 133 -12.40 -41.60 9.99
CA HIS A 133 -12.71 -42.93 9.46
C HIS A 133 -12.79 -42.95 7.92
N SER A 134 -12.38 -41.88 7.24
CA SER A 134 -12.46 -41.74 5.79
C SER A 134 -11.07 -41.60 5.18
N ASN A 135 -10.83 -42.33 4.08
CA ASN A 135 -9.62 -42.17 3.26
C ASN A 135 -9.79 -41.11 2.16
N VAL A 136 -10.90 -40.38 2.19
CA VAL A 136 -11.22 -39.28 1.27
C VAL A 136 -11.68 -38.09 2.08
N LEU A 137 -11.32 -36.88 1.66
CA LEU A 137 -11.86 -35.64 2.22
C LEU A 137 -13.29 -35.40 1.70
N PRO A 138 -14.35 -35.56 2.51
CA PRO A 138 -15.72 -35.36 2.05
C PRO A 138 -15.97 -33.87 1.81
N HIS A 139 -16.65 -33.55 0.71
CA HIS A 139 -17.01 -32.16 0.38
C HIS A 139 -17.83 -31.50 1.49
N SER A 140 -18.74 -32.24 2.13
CA SER A 140 -19.55 -31.76 3.26
C SER A 140 -18.70 -31.37 4.47
N ALA A 141 -17.69 -32.17 4.83
CA ALA A 141 -16.81 -31.87 5.95
C ALA A 141 -16.00 -30.59 5.71
N MET A 142 -15.53 -30.39 4.48
CA MET A 142 -14.79 -29.19 4.11
C MET A 142 -15.68 -27.95 4.04
N SER A 143 -16.89 -28.07 3.50
CA SER A 143 -17.87 -26.97 3.48
C SER A 143 -18.20 -26.48 4.89
N MET A 144 -18.46 -27.41 5.83
CA MET A 144 -18.71 -27.05 7.23
C MET A 144 -17.49 -26.41 7.90
N TYR A 145 -16.27 -26.88 7.59
CA TYR A 145 -15.05 -26.27 8.09
C TYR A 145 -14.91 -24.81 7.62
N GLN A 146 -15.17 -24.56 6.32
CA GLN A 146 -15.14 -23.22 5.75
C GLN A 146 -16.20 -22.29 6.37
N GLN A 147 -17.42 -22.78 6.57
CA GLN A 147 -18.49 -22.03 7.24
C GLN A 147 -18.14 -21.67 8.69
N GLU A 148 -17.60 -22.62 9.47
CA GLU A 148 -17.17 -22.35 10.84
C GLU A 148 -16.00 -21.34 10.87
N LEU A 149 -15.06 -21.45 9.92
CA LEU A 149 -13.94 -20.53 9.79
C LEU A 149 -14.33 -19.10 9.36
N GLU A 150 -15.42 -18.90 8.62
CA GLU A 150 -15.82 -17.58 8.10
C GLU A 150 -15.91 -16.53 9.22
N SER A 151 -16.58 -16.88 10.32
CA SER A 151 -16.69 -16.01 11.50
C SER A 151 -15.35 -15.76 12.18
N ILE A 152 -14.45 -16.75 12.18
CA ILE A 152 -13.12 -16.67 12.81
C ILE A 152 -12.20 -15.80 11.95
N TYR A 153 -12.26 -15.92 10.62
CA TYR A 153 -11.53 -15.05 9.70
C TYR A 153 -11.95 -13.59 9.87
N ALA A 154 -13.26 -13.32 9.99
CA ALA A 154 -13.72 -11.96 10.23
C ALA A 154 -13.10 -11.37 11.51
N LYS A 155 -13.04 -12.15 12.60
CA LYS A 155 -12.37 -11.73 13.84
C LYS A 155 -10.86 -11.55 13.66
N LEU A 156 -10.17 -12.52 13.05
CA LEU A 156 -8.71 -12.47 12.81
C LEU A 156 -8.33 -11.23 11.98
N MET A 157 -9.05 -10.97 10.90
CA MET A 157 -8.81 -9.80 10.05
C MET A 157 -9.12 -8.50 10.77
N THR A 158 -10.19 -8.44 11.56
CA THR A 158 -10.54 -7.26 12.36
C THR A 158 -9.46 -6.97 13.40
N GLU A 159 -9.00 -7.97 14.15
CA GLU A 159 -7.91 -7.81 15.12
C GLU A 159 -6.62 -7.38 14.44
N ALA A 160 -6.26 -7.96 13.29
CA ALA A 160 -5.05 -7.57 12.56
C ALA A 160 -5.12 -6.13 12.04
N VAL A 161 -6.30 -5.69 11.59
CA VAL A 161 -6.54 -4.30 11.17
C VAL A 161 -6.44 -3.34 12.36
N ASN A 162 -7.06 -3.68 13.49
CA ASN A 162 -7.00 -2.85 14.69
C ASN A 162 -5.57 -2.74 15.23
N ASP A 163 -4.85 -3.85 15.28
CA ASP A 163 -3.45 -3.90 15.71
C ASP A 163 -2.55 -3.01 14.83
N GLU A 164 -2.67 -3.14 13.51
CA GLU A 164 -1.92 -2.30 12.57
C GLU A 164 -2.34 -0.82 12.68
N LEU A 165 -3.63 -0.53 12.88
CA LEU A 165 -4.13 0.83 13.04
C LEU A 165 -3.59 1.48 14.30
N ASP A 166 -3.70 0.81 15.45
CA ASP A 166 -3.24 1.32 16.74
C ASP A 166 -1.73 1.58 16.70
N ASN A 167 -0.95 0.61 16.22
CA ASN A 167 0.50 0.76 16.09
C ASN A 167 0.89 1.89 15.13
N LEU A 168 0.19 2.04 14.01
CA LEU A 168 0.49 3.08 13.05
C LEU A 168 0.13 4.47 13.59
N VAL A 169 -1.04 4.63 14.21
CA VAL A 169 -1.46 5.90 14.81
C VAL A 169 -0.57 6.28 15.98
N SER A 170 -0.27 5.37 16.91
CA SER A 170 0.62 5.65 18.03
C SER A 170 2.03 6.01 17.60
N ASN A 171 2.57 5.37 16.55
CA ASN A 171 3.86 5.77 16.01
C ASN A 171 3.81 7.14 15.34
N LEU A 172 2.74 7.47 14.60
CA LEU A 172 2.58 8.82 14.00
C LEU A 172 2.46 9.92 15.05
N GLU A 173 1.72 9.67 16.14
CA GLU A 173 1.63 10.59 17.28
C GLU A 173 3.00 10.78 17.93
N ARG A 174 3.71 9.67 18.21
CA ARG A 174 5.08 9.71 18.73
C ARG A 174 6.03 10.49 17.82
N ILE A 175 5.97 10.29 16.51
CA ILE A 175 6.79 11.04 15.55
C ILE A 175 6.48 12.55 15.67
N CYS A 176 5.20 12.93 15.70
CA CYS A 176 4.84 14.34 15.87
C CYS A 176 5.25 14.95 17.22
N ASP A 177 5.21 14.17 18.30
CA ASP A 177 5.65 14.65 19.60
C ASP A 177 7.18 14.80 19.66
N GLU A 178 7.91 13.95 18.92
CA GLU A 178 9.37 14.02 18.80
C GLU A 178 9.85 15.11 17.82
N THR A 179 9.01 15.53 16.87
CA THR A 179 9.39 16.42 15.76
C THR A 179 8.46 17.63 15.62
N ASP A 180 9.00 18.84 15.65
CA ASP A 180 8.23 20.09 15.51
C ASP A 180 8.12 20.55 14.02
N TYR A 181 7.67 19.65 13.14
CA TYR A 181 7.48 19.99 11.72
C TYR A 181 6.10 20.60 11.46
N PRO A 182 6.02 21.72 10.70
CA PRO A 182 4.74 22.20 10.23
C PRO A 182 4.15 21.18 9.26
N SER A 183 2.84 21.02 9.35
CA SER A 183 2.08 20.06 8.53
C SER A 183 2.28 20.22 7.01
N SER A 184 2.56 21.44 6.55
CA SER A 184 2.86 21.74 5.16
C SER A 184 4.17 21.13 4.66
N ASN A 185 5.05 20.71 5.56
CA ASN A 185 6.38 20.19 5.26
C ASN A 185 6.47 18.68 5.54
N ILE A 186 5.34 18.03 5.83
CA ILE A 186 5.28 16.59 6.06
C ILE A 186 4.71 15.92 4.81
N PHE A 187 5.41 14.91 4.31
CA PHE A 187 4.93 14.05 3.24
C PHE A 187 4.90 12.60 3.72
N MET A 188 3.80 11.92 3.43
CA MET A 188 3.57 10.54 3.82
C MET A 188 3.48 9.66 2.57
N ILE A 189 4.29 8.62 2.50
CA ILE A 189 4.43 7.77 1.32
C ILE A 189 4.12 6.34 1.72
N VAL A 190 3.30 5.66 0.92
CA VAL A 190 3.07 4.22 1.04
C VAL A 190 3.61 3.54 -0.21
N PHE A 191 4.62 2.71 -0.04
CA PHE A 191 5.09 1.82 -1.10
C PHE A 191 4.23 0.55 -1.13
N GLY A 192 3.91 0.06 -2.33
CA GLY A 192 3.20 -1.20 -2.50
C GLY A 192 3.35 -1.74 -3.92
N GLY A 193 2.94 -2.98 -4.18
CA GLY A 193 3.10 -3.59 -5.50
C GLY A 193 2.11 -3.11 -6.56
N HIS A 194 2.40 -3.45 -7.83
CA HIS A 194 1.71 -3.10 -9.09
C HIS A 194 0.19 -3.41 -9.15
N GLN A 195 -0.36 -4.02 -8.12
CA GLN A 195 -1.80 -4.02 -7.86
C GLN A 195 -1.98 -3.42 -6.47
N PRO A 196 -2.32 -2.12 -6.35
CA PRO A 196 -2.91 -1.63 -5.13
C PRO A 196 -4.11 -2.52 -4.88
N ARG A 197 -4.02 -3.38 -3.85
CA ARG A 197 -5.22 -3.98 -3.29
C ARG A 197 -6.04 -2.78 -2.84
N TYR A 198 -7.01 -2.42 -3.67
CA TYR A 198 -7.85 -1.25 -3.57
C TYR A 198 -8.12 -0.99 -2.08
N LYS A 199 -7.73 0.18 -1.56
CA LYS A 199 -7.78 0.53 -0.12
C LYS A 199 -6.66 -0.06 0.76
N ALA A 200 -5.38 0.13 0.39
CA ALA A 200 -4.25 -0.14 1.30
C ALA A 200 -4.48 0.53 2.67
N LEU A 201 -4.46 -0.25 3.75
CA LEU A 201 -4.86 0.20 5.10
C LEU A 201 -4.06 1.44 5.53
N ALA A 202 -2.74 1.45 5.39
CA ALA A 202 -1.94 2.63 5.73
C ALA A 202 -2.28 3.87 4.91
N LEU A 203 -2.58 3.73 3.62
CA LEU A 203 -2.93 4.89 2.81
C LEU A 203 -4.22 5.54 3.34
N GLN A 204 -5.20 4.73 3.74
CA GLN A 204 -6.42 5.22 4.37
C GLN A 204 -6.16 5.84 5.74
N ILE A 205 -5.32 5.21 6.57
CA ILE A 205 -4.99 5.75 7.90
C ILE A 205 -4.24 7.07 7.75
N PHE A 206 -3.22 7.15 6.90
CA PHE A 206 -2.49 8.39 6.62
C PHE A 206 -3.43 9.51 6.16
N LYS A 207 -4.30 9.24 5.18
CA LYS A 207 -5.29 10.22 4.71
C LYS A 207 -6.23 10.68 5.82
N LYS A 208 -6.70 9.76 6.67
CA LYS A 208 -7.63 10.06 7.76
C LYS A 208 -6.96 10.78 8.93
N TRP A 209 -5.73 10.39 9.27
CA TRP A 209 -4.93 11.00 10.33
C TRP A 209 -4.52 12.43 9.93
N PHE A 210 -4.01 12.62 8.71
CA PHE A 210 -3.66 13.95 8.17
C PHE A 210 -4.90 14.83 7.95
N ALA A 211 -6.09 14.24 7.81
CA ALA A 211 -7.35 14.98 7.74
C ALA A 211 -7.81 15.52 9.11
N GLY A 212 -7.37 14.89 10.20
CA GLY A 212 -7.94 15.06 11.54
C GLY A 212 -7.33 16.19 12.36
N LYS A 213 -6.13 16.70 12.03
CA LYS A 213 -5.58 17.86 12.74
C LYS A 213 -6.09 19.16 12.11
N GLU A 214 -6.67 20.03 12.94
CA GLU A 214 -7.29 21.31 12.55
C GLU A 214 -6.34 22.29 11.82
N GLN A 215 -5.03 22.04 11.88
CA GLN A 215 -3.99 22.82 11.19
C GLN A 215 -3.76 22.40 9.72
N HIS A 216 -4.35 21.30 9.24
CA HIS A 216 -4.17 20.79 7.87
C HIS A 216 -5.10 21.47 6.86
N ILE A 217 -4.81 22.72 6.51
CA ILE A 217 -5.55 23.45 5.49
C ILE A 217 -5.17 22.93 4.09
N SER A 218 -6.12 22.16 3.52
CA SER A 218 -6.53 22.12 2.10
C SER A 218 -5.81 21.31 1.01
N ASN A 219 -4.89 20.36 1.26
CA ASN A 219 -4.56 19.40 0.17
C ASN A 219 -4.05 18.00 0.61
N ARG A 220 -4.98 17.11 0.99
CA ARG A 220 -4.65 15.74 1.46
C ARG A 220 -4.01 14.87 0.38
N GLU A 221 -4.39 15.06 -0.88
CA GLU A 221 -3.89 14.23 -2.00
C GLU A 221 -2.46 14.57 -2.39
N HIS A 222 -2.01 15.78 -2.03
CA HIS A 222 -0.65 16.21 -2.30
C HIS A 222 0.36 15.68 -1.27
N HIS A 223 -0.01 15.65 0.00
CA HIS A 223 0.89 15.23 1.09
C HIS A 223 0.90 13.74 1.35
N VAL A 224 -0.14 13.00 0.95
CA VAL A 224 -0.20 11.54 1.09
C VAL A 224 -0.16 10.87 -0.27
N ARG A 225 0.91 10.13 -0.56
CA ARG A 225 1.18 9.51 -1.86
C ARG A 225 1.31 7.99 -1.78
N TYR A 226 0.99 7.33 -2.88
CA TYR A 226 1.18 5.90 -3.08
C TYR A 226 2.14 5.68 -4.24
N CYS A 227 3.10 4.78 -4.09
CA CYS A 227 4.09 4.46 -5.11
C CYS A 227 4.10 2.94 -5.37
N GLU A 228 3.87 2.55 -6.62
CA GLU A 228 3.74 1.14 -7.05
C GLU A 228 5.08 0.44 -7.34
N ALA A 229 6.13 1.22 -7.61
CA ALA A 229 7.41 0.73 -8.11
C ALA A 229 8.62 1.19 -7.28
N GLY A 230 8.37 1.93 -6.20
CA GLY A 230 9.41 2.36 -5.28
C GLY A 230 9.54 1.40 -4.09
N GLU A 231 10.76 1.23 -3.61
CA GLU A 231 11.08 0.41 -2.44
C GLU A 231 12.06 1.10 -1.49
N THR A 232 12.60 2.25 -1.89
CA THR A 232 13.71 2.93 -1.22
C THR A 232 13.33 4.34 -0.74
N LEU A 233 14.16 4.90 0.15
CA LEU A 233 14.02 6.31 0.53
C LEU A 233 14.33 7.24 -0.64
N GLU A 234 15.29 6.88 -1.51
CA GLU A 234 15.58 7.67 -2.71
C GLU A 234 14.35 7.77 -3.63
N ASP A 235 13.56 6.70 -3.76
CA ASP A 235 12.31 6.73 -4.53
C ASP A 235 11.28 7.68 -3.91
N ALA A 236 11.21 7.75 -2.58
CA ALA A 236 10.33 8.69 -1.87
C ALA A 236 10.79 10.14 -2.05
N GLU A 237 12.10 10.39 -1.99
CA GLU A 237 12.69 11.71 -2.24
C GLU A 237 12.36 12.17 -3.66
N ASP A 238 12.55 11.31 -4.66
CA ASP A 238 12.27 11.62 -6.06
C ASP A 238 10.77 11.91 -6.29
N LEU A 239 9.90 11.10 -5.69
CA LEU A 239 8.44 11.26 -5.77
C LEU A 239 7.98 12.57 -5.14
N VAL A 240 8.48 12.92 -3.96
CA VAL A 240 8.11 14.16 -3.26
C VAL A 240 8.69 15.38 -3.95
N ALA A 241 9.95 15.31 -4.41
CA ALA A 241 10.56 16.39 -5.17
C ALA A 241 9.78 16.69 -6.46
N THR A 242 9.37 15.65 -7.20
CA THR A 242 8.50 15.77 -8.37
C THR A 242 7.18 16.45 -7.99
N ALA A 243 6.52 15.97 -6.93
CA ALA A 243 5.25 16.54 -6.47
C ALA A 243 5.36 18.02 -6.09
N MET A 244 6.44 18.41 -5.39
CA MET A 244 6.68 19.80 -4.98
C MET A 244 6.79 20.73 -6.20
N VAL A 245 7.63 20.36 -7.18
CA VAL A 245 7.84 21.13 -8.40
C VAL A 245 6.55 21.19 -9.24
N ASP A 246 5.85 20.06 -9.40
CA ASP A 246 4.59 20.01 -10.14
C ASP A 246 3.51 20.88 -9.50
N ARG A 247 3.44 20.93 -8.17
CA ARG A 247 2.49 21.81 -7.48
C ARG A 247 2.77 23.28 -7.73
N GLU A 248 4.04 23.69 -7.70
CA GLU A 248 4.43 25.07 -8.00
C GLU A 248 4.13 25.44 -9.45
N LEU A 249 4.45 24.53 -10.38
CA LEU A 249 4.16 24.71 -11.80
C LEU A 249 2.64 24.79 -12.04
N ALA A 250 1.86 23.86 -11.50
CA ALA A 250 0.41 23.81 -11.68
C ALA A 250 -0.29 25.03 -11.07
N LYS A 251 0.13 25.46 -9.87
CA LYS A 251 -0.42 26.65 -9.21
C LYS A 251 -0.11 27.93 -10.01
N SER A 252 1.12 28.07 -10.52
CA SER A 252 1.54 29.27 -11.25
C SER A 252 0.97 29.35 -12.67
N THR A 253 0.78 28.21 -13.34
CA THR A 253 0.36 28.16 -14.75
C THR A 253 -1.12 27.88 -14.96
N MET A 254 -1.73 27.04 -14.12
CA MET A 254 -3.11 26.56 -14.30
C MET A 254 -4.07 27.03 -13.19
N GLY A 255 -3.56 27.73 -12.16
CA GLY A 255 -4.35 28.25 -11.04
C GLY A 255 -4.82 27.20 -10.02
N TYR A 256 -4.53 25.92 -10.24
CA TYR A 256 -4.91 24.81 -9.35
C TYR A 256 -3.73 23.84 -9.16
N SER A 257 -3.43 23.49 -7.89
CA SER A 257 -2.23 22.73 -7.48
C SER A 257 -2.21 21.25 -7.87
N GLU A 258 -3.31 20.70 -8.39
CA GLU A 258 -3.47 19.27 -8.68
C GLU A 258 -3.48 18.96 -10.18
N ALA A 259 -3.43 19.98 -11.04
CA ALA A 259 -3.64 19.82 -12.48
C ALA A 259 -2.60 18.91 -13.16
N LEU A 260 -1.39 18.82 -12.61
CA LEU A 260 -0.31 17.97 -13.10
C LEU A 260 -0.21 16.60 -12.41
N ASN A 261 -1.01 16.36 -11.36
CA ASN A 261 -1.10 15.03 -10.73
C ASN A 261 -1.86 14.02 -11.63
N LYS A 262 -2.54 14.51 -12.67
CA LYS A 262 -3.19 13.73 -13.72
C LYS A 262 -2.60 14.18 -15.04
N ASP A 263 -2.55 13.28 -16.01
CA ASP A 263 -2.22 13.66 -17.38
C ASP A 263 -3.19 14.77 -17.83
N VAL A 264 -2.63 15.96 -18.10
CA VAL A 264 -3.39 17.16 -18.49
C VAL A 264 -4.21 16.89 -19.74
N LEU A 265 -3.71 16.03 -20.62
CA LEU A 265 -4.45 15.59 -21.80
C LEU A 265 -5.63 14.73 -21.39
N SER A 266 -5.48 13.83 -20.42
CA SER A 266 -6.57 12.98 -19.94
C SER A 266 -7.77 13.78 -19.40
N ALA A 267 -7.54 14.93 -18.75
CA ALA A 267 -8.62 15.79 -18.25
C ALA A 267 -9.44 16.47 -19.37
N VAL A 268 -8.84 16.70 -20.54
CA VAL A 268 -9.51 17.24 -21.73
C VAL A 268 -9.96 16.13 -22.69
N ALA A 269 -9.33 14.95 -22.60
CA ALA A 269 -9.54 13.82 -23.47
C ALA A 269 -10.94 13.25 -23.33
N GLU A 270 -11.52 13.14 -22.13
CA GLU A 270 -12.90 12.65 -21.97
C GLU A 270 -13.88 13.46 -22.81
N LYS A 271 -13.80 14.80 -22.71
CA LYS A 271 -14.65 15.70 -23.50
C LYS A 271 -14.35 15.62 -25.00
N ALA A 272 -13.07 15.59 -25.38
CA ALA A 272 -12.67 15.49 -26.78
C ALA A 272 -13.06 14.14 -27.42
N ILE A 273 -13.04 13.05 -26.64
CA ILE A 273 -13.47 11.71 -27.04
C ILE A 273 -14.99 11.70 -27.23
N GLU A 274 -15.75 12.25 -26.28
CA GLU A 274 -17.20 12.40 -26.43
C GLU A 274 -17.56 13.23 -27.66
N GLU A 275 -16.92 14.37 -27.89
CA GLU A 275 -17.11 15.21 -29.07
C GLU A 275 -16.72 14.49 -30.38
N TYR A 276 -15.63 13.72 -30.38
CA TYR A 276 -15.19 12.93 -31.54
C TYR A 276 -16.22 11.88 -31.93
N TRP A 277 -16.75 11.12 -30.96
CA TRP A 277 -17.76 10.09 -31.23
C TRP A 277 -19.12 10.70 -31.58
N PHE A 278 -19.52 11.80 -30.93
CA PHE A 278 -20.74 12.51 -31.26
C PHE A 278 -20.73 13.03 -32.71
N ASN A 279 -19.61 13.59 -33.16
CA ASN A 279 -19.46 14.12 -34.52
C ASN A 279 -19.29 13.02 -35.60
N ASN A 280 -18.75 11.85 -35.23
CA ASN A 280 -18.57 10.72 -36.16
C ASN A 280 -19.73 9.73 -36.19
N HIS A 281 -20.68 9.77 -35.24
CA HIS A 281 -21.94 9.02 -35.29
C HIS A 281 -23.09 9.79 -35.97
N LEU A 282 -22.85 11.04 -36.40
CA LEU A 282 -23.74 11.84 -37.24
C LEU A 282 -23.35 11.80 -38.74
N ARG A 283 -22.54 10.82 -39.16
CA ARG A 283 -22.26 10.51 -40.57
C ARG A 283 -22.78 9.13 -40.95
#